data_AF-X1H3J2-F1
#
_entry.id   AF-X1H3J2-F1
#
_cell.length_a   1.000
_cell.length_b   1.000
_cell.length_c   1.000
_cell.angle_alpha   90.00
_cell.angle_beta   90.00
_cell.angle_gamma   90.00
#
_symmetry.space_group_name_H-M   'P 1'
#
loop_
_entity.id
_entity.type
_entity.pdbx_description
1 polymer ?
#
loop_
_entity_poly.entity_id
_entity_poly.type
_entity_poly.pdbx_seq_one_letter_code
_entity_poly.pdbx_strand_id
1 'polypeptide(L)' 'MGKIFLPKPAKLIISMITSDKYLFSLYKEVLIKKFGEVDIESNTQPFNFTDYYEEEFGENLMQKLFSFYTLVRQDE' A
#
# COMPACT_ATOMS: atom_id res chain seq x y z
N MET A 1 24.35 27.40 4.46
CA MET A 1 23.96 26.47 3.36
C MET A 1 23.85 25.07 3.97
N GLY A 2 22.74 24.36 3.73
CA GLY A 2 22.52 23.02 4.29
C GLY A 2 23.38 21.96 3.58
N LYS A 3 23.97 21.02 4.33
CA LYS A 3 24.67 19.86 3.74
C LYS A 3 23.65 18.88 3.18
N ILE A 4 23.88 18.42 1.94
CA ILE A 4 23.10 17.36 1.31
C ILE A 4 23.50 16.03 1.95
N PHE A 5 22.52 15.27 2.44
CA PHE A 5 22.70 13.91 2.92
C PHE A 5 21.74 12.98 2.20
N LEU A 6 22.15 11.73 2.01
CA LEU A 6 21.24 10.70 1.53
C LEU A 6 20.14 10.46 2.58
N PRO A 7 18.87 10.34 2.14
CA PRO A 7 17.78 10.06 3.05
C PRO A 7 17.99 8.71 3.74
N LYS A 8 17.63 8.63 5.02
CA LYS A 8 17.62 7.36 5.74
C LYS A 8 16.51 6.46 5.18
N PRO A 9 16.66 5.13 5.25
CA PRO A 9 15.57 4.21 4.96
C PRO A 9 14.30 4.56 5.74
N ALA A 10 13.14 4.39 5.10
CA ALA A 10 11.85 4.78 5.62
C ALA A 10 10.86 3.61 5.64
N LYS A 11 9.77 3.81 6.38
CA LYS A 11 8.68 2.85 6.50
C LYS A 11 7.95 2.76 5.15
N LEU A 12 7.84 1.55 4.59
CA LEU A 12 6.99 1.33 3.43
C LEU A 12 5.54 1.16 3.88
N ILE A 13 4.64 1.98 3.32
CA ILE A 13 3.20 1.90 3.51
C ILE A 13 2.56 1.85 2.13
N ILE A 14 1.70 0.85 1.89
CA ILE A 14 0.99 0.64 0.63
C ILE A 14 -0.51 0.68 0.90
N SER A 15 -1.21 1.53 0.15
CA SER A 15 -2.66 1.53 0.07
C SER A 15 -3.09 0.74 -1.16
N MET A 16 -3.77 -0.38 -0.97
CA MET A 16 -4.38 -1.14 -2.05
C MET A 16 -5.84 -0.75 -2.21
N ILE A 17 -6.28 -0.49 -3.43
CA ILE A 17 -7.67 -0.14 -3.78
C ILE A 17 -8.18 -1.14 -4.82
N THR A 18 -9.35 -1.71 -4.58
CA THR A 18 -9.98 -2.67 -5.50
C THR A 18 -11.45 -2.90 -5.17
N SER A 19 -12.25 -3.27 -6.16
CA SER A 19 -13.62 -3.78 -6.01
C SER A 19 -13.66 -5.29 -5.68
N ASP A 20 -12.55 -6.03 -5.84
CA ASP A 20 -12.46 -7.46 -5.55
C ASP A 20 -11.67 -7.74 -4.26
N LYS A 21 -12.37 -8.23 -3.23
CA LYS A 21 -11.78 -8.57 -1.92
C LYS A 21 -10.71 -9.66 -2.00
N TYR A 22 -10.78 -10.57 -2.97
CA TYR A 22 -9.81 -11.65 -3.12
C TYR A 22 -8.41 -11.12 -3.48
N LEU A 23 -8.36 -9.98 -4.19
CA LEU A 23 -7.09 -9.38 -4.59
C LEU A 23 -6.27 -8.89 -3.39
N PHE A 24 -6.90 -8.53 -2.26
CA PHE A 24 -6.17 -8.16 -1.06
C PHE A 24 -5.28 -9.28 -0.54
N SER A 25 -5.79 -10.52 -0.43
CA SER A 25 -4.99 -11.64 0.06
C SER A 25 -3.97 -12.10 -0.99
N LEU A 26 -4.37 -12.17 -2.26
CA LEU A 26 -3.47 -12.57 -3.35
C LEU A 26 -2.25 -11.65 -3.45
N TYR A 27 -2.47 -10.33 -3.49
CA TYR A 27 -1.38 -9.38 -3.64
C TYR A 27 -0.64 -9.12 -2.33
N LYS A 28 -1.24 -9.33 -1.16
CA LYS A 28 -0.50 -9.35 0.11
C LYS A 28 0.66 -10.34 0.05
N GLU A 29 0.44 -11.56 -0.44
CA GLU A 29 1.50 -12.57 -0.57
C GLU A 29 2.60 -12.14 -1.56
N VAL A 30 2.22 -11.47 -2.65
CA VAL A 30 3.18 -10.91 -3.61
C VAL A 30 4.03 -9.81 -2.98
N LEU A 31 3.39 -8.92 -2.21
CA LEU A 31 4.07 -7.83 -1.51
C LEU A 31 4.97 -8.35 -0.40
N ILE A 32 4.55 -9.39 0.35
CA ILE A 32 5.39 -10.02 1.37
C ILE A 32 6.66 -10.59 0.75
N LYS A 33 6.55 -11.27 -0.39
CA LYS A 33 7.72 -11.79 -1.11
C LYS A 33 8.67 -10.70 -1.57
N LYS A 34 8.16 -9.50 -1.87
CA LYS A 34 8.95 -8.39 -2.40
C LYS A 34 9.57 -7.51 -1.30
N PHE A 35 8.82 -7.23 -0.24
CA PHE A 35 9.15 -6.22 0.77
C PHE A 35 9.35 -6.79 2.18
N GLY A 36 9.08 -8.08 2.37
CA GLY A 36 9.20 -8.76 3.65
C GLY A 36 7.91 -8.76 4.46
N GLU A 37 8.04 -8.99 5.76
CA GLU A 37 6.91 -9.18 6.66
C GLU A 37 6.07 -7.91 6.82
N VAL A 38 4.74 -8.08 6.74
CA VAL A 38 3.76 -7.04 7.07
C VAL A 38 3.62 -6.94 8.58
N ASP A 39 3.76 -5.73 9.12
CA ASP A 39 3.63 -5.49 10.57
C ASP A 39 2.31 -4.83 10.96
N ILE A 40 1.71 -4.05 10.05
CA ILE A 40 0.37 -3.49 10.23
C ILE A 40 -0.45 -3.77 8.99
N GLU A 41 -1.66 -4.25 9.23
CA GLU A 41 -2.69 -4.42 8.21
C GLU A 41 -3.97 -3.77 8.73
N SER A 42 -4.53 -2.83 7.97
CA SER A 42 -5.80 -2.20 8.35
C SER A 42 -6.97 -3.17 8.16
N ASN A 43 -8.10 -2.85 8.78
CA ASN A 43 -9.37 -3.40 8.33
C ASN A 43 -9.63 -2.98 6.87
N THR A 44 -10.38 -3.81 6.14
CA THR A 44 -10.92 -3.42 4.83
C THR A 44 -12.01 -2.39 5.04
N GLN A 45 -11.93 -1.27 4.34
CA GLN A 45 -12.89 -0.17 4.43
C GLN A 45 -13.39 0.25 3.04
N PRO A 46 -14.62 0.79 2.92
CA PRO A 46 -15.08 1.40 1.68
C PRO A 46 -14.17 2.55 1.24
N PHE A 47 -13.90 2.64 -0.06
CA PHE A 47 -13.19 3.74 -0.68
C PHE A 47 -14.19 4.61 -1.44
N ASN A 48 -14.89 5.48 -0.72
CA ASN A 48 -16.01 6.29 -1.23
C ASN A 48 -15.76 7.80 -1.11
N PHE A 49 -14.50 8.20 -1.05
CA PHE A 49 -14.11 9.62 -0.96
C PHE A 49 -14.13 10.33 -2.33
N THR A 50 -14.11 9.57 -3.42
CA THR A 50 -14.15 10.06 -4.79
C THR A 50 -14.63 8.96 -5.74
N ASP A 51 -15.31 9.35 -6.79
CA ASP A 51 -15.75 8.55 -7.95
C ASP A 51 -14.70 8.52 -9.08
N TYR A 52 -13.56 9.20 -8.91
CA TYR A 52 -12.56 9.40 -9.97
C TYR A 52 -12.01 8.10 -10.60
N TYR A 53 -12.03 6.98 -9.88
CA TYR A 53 -11.48 5.70 -10.34
C TYR A 53 -12.56 4.70 -10.79
N GLU A 54 -13.83 5.09 -10.81
CA GLU A 54 -14.93 4.17 -11.12
C GLU A 54 -14.88 3.66 -12.57
N GLU A 55 -14.46 4.50 -13.52
CA GLU A 55 -14.35 4.10 -14.93
C GLU A 55 -13.28 3.00 -15.14
N GLU A 56 -12.15 3.07 -14.45
CA GLU A 56 -11.06 2.12 -14.61
C GLU A 56 -11.19 0.88 -13.71
N PHE A 57 -11.62 1.06 -12.46
CA PHE A 57 -11.59 -0.01 -11.43
C PHE A 57 -12.99 -0.54 -11.07
N GLY A 58 -14.04 0.09 -11.58
CA GLY A 58 -15.44 -0.20 -11.27
C GLY A 58 -15.90 0.46 -9.98
N GLU A 59 -17.17 0.22 -9.65
CA GLU A 59 -17.83 0.76 -8.46
C GLU A 59 -17.52 -0.06 -7.19
N ASN A 60 -17.98 0.44 -6.04
CA ASN A 60 -17.87 -0.25 -4.74
C ASN A 60 -16.43 -0.57 -4.33
N LEU A 61 -15.52 0.36 -4.63
CA LEU A 61 -14.11 0.24 -4.27
C LEU A 61 -13.93 0.10 -2.76
N MET A 62 -12.95 -0.70 -2.40
CA MET A 62 -12.50 -0.90 -1.03
C MET A 62 -11.02 -0.60 -0.96
N GLN A 63 -10.57 -0.20 0.22
CA GLN A 63 -9.19 0.08 0.54
C GLN A 63 -8.69 -0.81 1.66
N LYS A 64 -7.42 -1.21 1.57
CA LYS A 64 -6.67 -1.81 2.67
C LYS A 64 -5.24 -1.27 2.69
N LEU A 65 -4.76 -0.94 3.88
CA LEU A 65 -3.41 -0.45 4.11
C LEU A 65 -2.53 -1.56 4.66
N PHE A 66 -1.30 -1.62 4.15
CA PHE A 66 -0.25 -2.50 4.63
C PHE A 66 0.98 -1.68 4.96
N SER A 67 1.63 -1.98 6.08
CA SER A 67 2.99 -1.53 6.36
C SER A 67 3.91 -2.70 6.61
N PHE A 68 5.20 -2.48 6.36
CA PHE A 68 6.22 -3.54 6.41
C PHE A 68 7.22 -3.29 7.54
N TYR A 69 7.71 -4.37 8.16
CA TYR A 69 8.76 -4.30 9.19
C TYR A 69 10.06 -3.73 8.64
N THR A 70 10.48 -4.17 7.45
CA THR A 70 11.73 -3.74 6.82
C THR A 70 11.63 -2.31 6.29
N LEU A 71 12.56 -1.44 6.69
CA LEU A 71 12.68 -0.10 6.12
C LEU A 71 13.30 -0.17 4.72
N VAL A 72 12.73 0.58 3.77
CA VAL A 72 13.19 0.63 2.37
C VAL A 72 13.95 1.91 2.11
N ARG A 73 14.90 1.88 1.17
CA ARG A 73 15.55 3.12 0.72
C ARG A 73 14.54 3.97 -0.04
N GLN A 74 14.66 5.30 0.04
CA GLN A 74 13.69 6.22 -0.57
C GLN A 74 13.93 6.44 -2.08
N ASP A 75 15.04 5.91 -2.61
CA ASP A 75 15.46 5.97 -4.00
C ASP A 75 15.18 4.67 -4.80
N GLU A 76 14.61 3.65 -4.15
CA GLU A 76 14.13 2.40 -4.78
C GLU A 76 12.61 2.42 -5.02
#